data_AF-A0A3A1P6Y1-F1
#
_entry.id   AF-A0A3A1P6Y1-F1
#
_cell.length_a   1.000
_cell.length_b   1.000
_cell.length_c   1.000
_cell.angle_alpha   90.00
_cell.angle_beta   90.00
_cell.angle_gamma   90.00
#
_symmetry.space_group_name_H-M   'P 1'
#
loop_
_entity.id
_entity.type
_entity.pdbx_description
1 polymer ?
#
loop_
_entity_poly.entity_id
_entity_poly.type
_entity_poly.pdbx_seq_one_letter_code
_entity_poly.pdbx_strand_id
1 'polypeptide(L)'
;MSYTWDQVIAWLGLVIPLMALAWSAVQHVKNQRREQEFREFEKFHALMGTLGTAGESVLGNMAVSYELRKFPEYSDLIIRALSDIDVKGSRADMLKAEFQKTIEFLESK
;
A
#
# COMPACT_ATOMS: atom_id res chain seq x y z
N MET A 1 -12.14 -54.21 16.72
CA MET A 1 -11.67 -53.34 17.81
C MET A 1 -12.52 -52.08 17.79
N SER A 2 -13.50 -51.97 18.68
CA SER A 2 -14.28 -50.73 18.86
C SER A 2 -13.48 -49.77 19.72
N TYR A 3 -13.27 -48.54 19.23
CA TYR A 3 -12.64 -47.49 20.03
C TYR A 3 -13.51 -47.21 21.27
N THR A 4 -12.87 -47.14 22.44
CA THR A 4 -13.56 -46.69 23.66
C THR A 4 -13.75 -45.18 23.59
N TRP A 5 -14.90 -44.70 24.09
CA TRP A 5 -15.26 -43.27 24.07
C TRP A 5 -14.18 -42.38 24.70
N ASP A 6 -13.48 -42.87 25.72
CA ASP A 6 -12.40 -42.15 26.39
C ASP A 6 -11.21 -41.86 25.46
N GLN A 7 -10.89 -42.78 24.55
CA GLN A 7 -9.80 -42.59 23.58
C GLN A 7 -10.15 -41.52 22.55
N VAL A 8 -11.41 -41.49 22.11
CA VAL A 8 -11.88 -40.46 21.17
C VAL A 8 -11.83 -39.08 21.82
N ILE A 9 -12.24 -38.97 23.08
CA ILE A 9 -12.21 -37.71 23.85
C ILE A 9 -10.77 -37.23 24.04
N ALA A 10 -9.83 -38.12 24.38
CA ALA A 10 -8.42 -37.77 24.52
C ALA A 10 -7.82 -37.25 23.20
N TRP A 11 -8.15 -37.88 22.07
CA TRP A 11 -7.72 -37.42 20.74
C TRP A 11 -8.32 -36.06 20.36
N LEU A 12 -9.61 -35.86 20.61
CA LEU A 12 -10.27 -34.57 20.36
C LEU A 12 -9.67 -33.45 21.22
N GLY A 13 -9.34 -33.75 22.48
CA GLY A 13 -8.66 -32.81 23.39
C GLY A 13 -7.28 -32.36 22.90
N LEU A 14 -6.61 -33.15 22.06
CA LEU A 14 -5.33 -32.79 21.45
C LEU A 14 -5.53 -32.07 20.10
N VAL A 15 -6.40 -32.61 19.24
CA VAL A 15 -6.53 -32.18 17.85
C VAL A 15 -7.25 -30.84 17.74
N ILE A 16 -8.28 -30.59 18.55
CA ILE A 16 -9.04 -29.34 18.48
C ILE A 16 -8.17 -28.13 18.84
N PRO A 17 -7.40 -28.11 19.94
CA PRO A 17 -6.51 -26.99 20.24
C PRO A 17 -5.43 -26.78 19.17
N LEU A 18 -4.87 -27.86 18.61
CA LEU A 18 -3.88 -27.75 17.53
C LEU A 18 -4.48 -27.11 16.27
N MET A 19 -5.70 -27.49 15.89
CA MET A 19 -6.40 -26.85 14.77
C MET A 19 -6.71 -25.38 15.06
N ALA A 20 -7.12 -25.05 16.28
CA ALA A 20 -7.37 -23.67 16.69
C ALA A 20 -6.10 -22.81 16.62
N LEU A 21 -4.96 -23.34 17.06
CA LEU A 21 -3.65 -22.66 16.97
C LEU A 21 -3.21 -22.47 15.52
N ALA A 22 -3.35 -23.50 14.68
CA ALA A 22 -3.03 -23.41 13.26
C ALA A 22 -3.89 -22.35 12.55
N TRP A 23 -5.20 -22.33 12.82
CA TRP A 23 -6.11 -21.31 12.28
C TRP A 23 -5.73 -19.91 12.76
N SER A 24 -5.43 -19.75 14.05
CA SER A 24 -4.99 -18.48 14.64
C SER A 24 -3.74 -17.94 13.95
N ALA A 25 -2.74 -18.80 13.72
CA ALA A 25 -1.51 -18.41 13.02
C ALA A 25 -1.78 -17.95 11.57
N VAL A 26 -2.60 -18.70 10.83
CA VAL A 26 -2.99 -18.32 9.46
C VAL A 26 -3.73 -16.98 9.44
N GLN A 27 -4.67 -16.80 10.36
CA GLN A 27 -5.43 -15.56 10.47
C GLN A 27 -4.54 -14.38 10.84
N HIS A 28 -3.54 -14.59 11.70
CA HIS A 28 -2.58 -13.55 12.08
C HIS A 28 -1.75 -13.09 10.88
N VAL A 29 -1.20 -14.01 10.09
CA VAL A 29 -0.44 -13.68 8.88
C VAL A 29 -1.32 -12.97 7.86
N LYS A 30 -2.57 -13.43 7.68
CA LYS A 30 -3.54 -12.78 6.78
C LYS A 30 -3.85 -11.35 7.21
N ASN A 31 -4.03 -11.12 8.51
CA ASN A 31 -4.25 -9.78 9.05
C ASN A 31 -3.02 -8.89 8.87
N GLN A 32 -1.81 -9.40 9.15
CA GLN A 32 -0.58 -8.64 8.94
C GLN A 32 -0.40 -8.21 7.48
N ARG A 33 -0.72 -9.09 6.52
CA ARG A 33 -0.68 -8.73 5.09
C ARG A 33 -1.66 -7.62 4.75
N ARG A 34 -2.91 -7.73 5.21
CA ARG A 34 -3.93 -6.68 5.02
C ARG A 34 -3.51 -5.35 5.65
N GLU A 35 -2.90 -5.39 6.83
CA GLU A 35 -2.38 -4.19 7.46
C GLU A 35 -1.19 -3.59 6.70
N GLN A 36 -0.33 -4.40 6.09
CA GLN A 36 0.75 -3.90 5.23
C GLN A 36 0.18 -3.19 4.00
N GLU A 37 -0.74 -3.84 3.28
CA GLU A 37 -1.45 -3.24 2.13
C GLU A 37 -2.15 -1.94 2.53
N PHE A 38 -2.84 -1.92 3.67
CA PHE A 38 -3.52 -0.72 4.17
C PHE A 38 -2.53 0.39 4.53
N ARG A 39 -1.40 0.08 5.18
CA ARG A 39 -0.35 1.06 5.50
C ARG A 39 0.30 1.63 4.24
N GLU A 40 0.49 0.82 3.20
CA GLU A 40 1.01 1.28 1.92
C GLU A 40 0.02 2.20 1.22
N PHE A 41 -1.26 1.85 1.21
CA PHE A 41 -2.32 2.70 0.71
C PHE A 41 -2.43 4.02 1.48
N GLU A 42 -2.35 3.99 2.81
CA GLU A 42 -2.42 5.19 3.64
C GLU A 42 -1.26 6.14 3.38
N LYS A 43 -0.04 5.62 3.20
CA LYS A 43 1.13 6.41 2.78
C LYS A 43 0.92 7.02 1.39
N PHE A 44 0.44 6.23 0.44
CA PHE A 44 0.12 6.72 -0.90
C PHE A 44 -0.92 7.85 -0.86
N HIS A 45 -2.00 7.66 -0.12
CA HIS A 45 -3.07 8.64 0.03
C HIS A 45 -2.56 9.93 0.70
N ALA A 46 -1.71 9.82 1.72
CA ALA A 46 -1.08 10.97 2.36
C ALA A 46 -0.21 11.78 1.37
N LEU A 47 0.63 11.10 0.59
CA LEU A 47 1.48 11.73 -0.44
C LEU A 47 0.65 12.42 -1.53
N MET A 48 -0.43 11.79 -1.98
CA MET A 48 -1.36 12.38 -2.95
C MET A 48 -2.11 13.58 -2.36
N GLY A 49 -2.45 13.57 -1.08
CA GLY A 49 -3.13 14.68 -0.41
C GLY A 49 -2.25 15.92 -0.23
N THR A 50 -0.93 15.74 -0.11
CA THR A 50 0.03 16.86 -0.08
C THR A 50 0.25 17.45 -1.47
N LEU A 51 0.22 16.61 -2.51
CA LEU A 51 0.47 17.01 -3.89
C LEU A 51 -0.55 18.07 -4.37
N GLY A 52 -0.06 19.26 -4.70
CA GLY A 52 -0.90 20.35 -5.23
C GLY A 52 -1.60 21.22 -4.18
N THR A 53 -1.30 21.05 -2.88
CA THR A 53 -1.75 22.03 -1.88
C THR A 53 -1.09 23.39 -2.11
N ALA A 54 -1.93 24.42 -2.26
CA ALA A 54 -1.50 25.80 -2.49
C ALA A 54 -0.75 26.34 -1.26
N GLY A 55 0.58 26.26 -1.30
CA GLY A 55 1.46 26.71 -0.21
C GLY A 55 2.66 25.80 0.05
N GLU A 56 2.66 24.56 -0.46
CA GLU A 56 3.82 23.69 -0.34
C GLU A 56 4.98 24.13 -1.25
N SER A 57 6.20 24.02 -0.71
CA SER A 57 7.43 24.30 -1.45
C SER A 57 7.49 23.45 -2.72
N VAL A 58 7.90 24.06 -3.84
CA VAL A 58 8.11 23.37 -5.12
C VAL A 58 9.01 22.15 -4.97
N LEU A 59 9.99 22.21 -4.05
CA LEU A 59 10.87 21.08 -3.74
C LEU A 59 10.15 19.93 -3.02
N GLY A 60 9.15 20.24 -2.18
CA GLY A 60 8.31 19.26 -1.51
C GLY A 60 7.46 18.48 -2.52
N ASN A 61 6.75 19.19 -3.41
CA ASN A 61 5.99 18.56 -4.49
C ASN A 61 6.88 17.72 -5.42
N MET A 62 8.12 18.16 -5.67
CA MET A 62 9.10 17.41 -6.46
C MET A 62 9.49 16.09 -5.76
N ALA A 63 9.81 16.15 -4.46
CA ALA A 63 10.11 14.96 -3.66
C ALA A 63 8.92 13.99 -3.60
N VAL A 64 7.70 14.51 -3.44
CA VAL A 64 6.46 13.71 -3.46
C VAL A 64 6.30 13.00 -4.81
N SER A 65 6.46 13.71 -5.94
CA SER A 65 6.38 13.09 -7.27
C SER A 65 7.42 11.98 -7.48
N TYR A 66 8.64 12.17 -6.96
CA TYR A 66 9.67 11.13 -6.98
C TYR A 66 9.29 9.93 -6.11
N GLU A 67 8.72 10.15 -4.93
CA GLU A 67 8.24 9.07 -4.05
C GLU A 67 7.09 8.27 -4.66
N LEU A 68 6.21 8.90 -5.45
CA LEU A 68 5.10 8.22 -6.13
C LEU A 68 5.58 7.13 -7.10
N ARG A 69 6.82 7.19 -7.60
CA ARG A 69 7.42 6.12 -8.44
C ARG A 69 7.53 4.77 -7.72
N LYS A 70 7.52 4.77 -6.39
CA LYS A 70 7.56 3.54 -5.56
C LYS A 70 6.23 2.77 -5.59
N PHE A 71 5.15 3.37 -6.09
CA PHE A 71 3.80 2.81 -6.07
C PHE A 71 3.29 2.53 -7.50
N PRO A 72 3.90 1.57 -8.23
CA PRO A 72 3.50 1.27 -9.62
C PRO A 72 2.07 0.72 -9.72
N GLU A 73 1.55 0.11 -8.65
CA GLU A 73 0.18 -0.45 -8.62
C GLU A 73 -0.90 0.62 -8.79
N TYR A 74 -0.58 1.89 -8.52
CA TYR A 74 -1.48 3.04 -8.67
C TYR A 74 -1.07 3.96 -9.82
N SER A 75 -0.28 3.48 -10.79
CA SER A 75 0.28 4.27 -11.90
C SER A 75 -0.79 5.09 -12.62
N ASP A 76 -1.91 4.49 -13.01
CA ASP A 76 -3.01 5.16 -13.71
C ASP A 76 -3.57 6.36 -12.94
N LEU A 77 -3.72 6.24 -11.62
CA LEU A 77 -4.23 7.32 -10.77
C LEU A 77 -3.18 8.42 -10.61
N ILE A 78 -1.91 8.04 -10.44
CA ILE A 78 -0.79 8.97 -10.32
C ILE A 78 -0.64 9.79 -11.61
N ILE A 79 -0.69 9.14 -12.77
CA ILE A 79 -0.54 9.80 -14.08
C ILE A 79 -1.65 10.82 -14.28
N ARG A 80 -2.91 10.45 -13.99
CA ARG A 80 -4.04 11.37 -14.09
C ARG A 80 -3.90 12.56 -13.15
N ALA A 81 -3.51 12.32 -11.90
CA ALA A 81 -3.35 13.38 -10.93
C ALA A 81 -2.22 14.35 -11.32
N LEU A 82 -1.05 13.84 -11.71
CA LEU A 82 0.07 14.67 -12.15
C LEU A 82 -0.24 15.46 -13.43
N SER A 83 -1.08 14.90 -14.31
CA SER A 83 -1.50 15.55 -15.55
C SER A 83 -2.51 16.69 -15.34
N ASP A 84 -3.34 16.61 -14.30
CA ASP A 84 -4.40 17.58 -14.01
C ASP A 84 -3.96 18.72 -13.07
N ILE A 85 -2.78 18.61 -12.45
CA ILE A 85 -2.28 19.64 -11.53
C ILE A 85 -1.74 20.85 -12.29
N ASP A 86 -2.44 21.99 -12.16
CA ASP A 86 -1.98 23.28 -12.65
C ASP A 86 -0.96 23.92 -11.69
N VAL A 87 0.33 23.64 -11.92
CA VAL A 87 1.43 24.22 -11.15
C VAL A 87 1.68 25.68 -11.56
N LYS A 88 1.63 26.60 -10.58
CA LYS A 88 1.95 28.03 -10.75
C LYS A 88 3.16 28.44 -9.92
N GLY A 89 4.05 29.26 -10.47
CA GLY A 89 5.17 29.88 -9.74
C GLY A 89 6.51 29.88 -10.48
N SER A 90 7.52 30.55 -9.90
CA SER A 90 8.84 30.77 -10.52
C SER A 90 9.65 29.50 -10.84
N ARG A 91 9.28 28.34 -10.26
CA ARG A 91 9.92 27.04 -10.52
C ARG A 91 8.93 26.01 -11.07
N ALA A 92 7.78 26.46 -11.58
CA ALA A 92 6.74 25.59 -12.10
C ALA A 92 7.25 24.68 -13.23
N ASP A 93 8.12 25.20 -14.11
CA ASP A 93 8.67 24.44 -15.24
C ASP A 93 9.54 23.27 -14.77
N MET A 94 10.33 23.44 -13.69
CA MET A 94 11.12 22.35 -13.13
C MET A 94 10.23 21.26 -12.52
N LEU A 95 9.14 21.67 -11.85
CA LEU A 95 8.21 20.71 -11.26
C LEU A 95 7.44 19.94 -12.34
N LYS A 96 6.97 20.63 -13.38
CA LYS A 96 6.33 20.00 -14.55
C LYS A 96 7.27 19.01 -15.24
N ALA A 97 8.55 19.35 -15.38
CA ALA A 97 9.55 18.43 -15.93
C ALA A 97 9.72 17.18 -15.05
N GLU A 98 9.68 17.30 -13.72
CA GLU A 98 9.77 16.13 -12.83
C GLU A 98 8.49 15.28 -12.84
N PHE A 99 7.32 15.92 -12.95
CA PHE A 99 6.05 15.23 -13.14
C PHE A 99 6.06 14.42 -14.44
N GLN A 100 6.53 15.02 -15.54
CA GLN A 100 6.64 14.34 -16.83
C GLN A 100 7.57 13.12 -16.77
N LYS A 101 8.76 13.24 -16.15
CA LYS A 101 9.66 12.10 -15.95
C LYS A 101 9.03 10.98 -15.12
N THR A 102 8.20 11.35 -14.14
CA THR A 102 7.51 10.41 -13.27
C THR A 102 6.41 9.67 -14.03
N ILE A 103 5.67 10.37 -14.87
CA ILE A 103 4.67 9.79 -15.78
C ILE A 103 5.35 8.81 -16.73
N GLU A 104 6.40 9.24 -17.45
CA GLU A 104 7.13 8.39 -18.39
C GLU A 104 7.71 7.13 -17.74
N PHE A 105 8.24 7.26 -16.51
CA PHE A 105 8.71 6.12 -15.75
C PHE A 105 7.59 5.12 -15.44
N LEU A 106 6.41 5.60 -15.04
CA LEU A 106 5.27 4.76 -14.70
C LEU A 106 4.58 4.15 -15.92
N GLU A 107 4.61 4.81 -17.08
CA GLU A 107 4.12 4.27 -18.35
C GLU A 107 5.04 3.18 -18.93
N SER A 108 6.35 3.26 -18.65
CA SER A 108 7.35 2.32 -19.17
C SER A 108 7.39 0.96 -18.46
N LYS A 109 6.61 0.78 -17.39
CA LYS A 109 6.70 -0.34 -16.46
C LYS A 109 5.46 -1.24 -16.53
#